data_AF-A0AAU6AWG1-F1
#
_entry.id   AF-A0AAU6AWG1-F1
#
_cell.length_a   1.000
_cell.length_b   1.000
_cell.length_c   1.000
_cell.angle_alpha   90.00
_cell.angle_beta   90.00
_cell.angle_gamma   90.00
#
_symmetry.space_group_name_H-M   'P 1'
#
loop_
_entity.id
_entity.type
_entity.pdbx_description
1 polymer ?
#
loop_
_entity_poly.entity_id
_entity_poly.type
_entity_poly.pdbx_seq_one_letter_code
_entity_poly.pdbx_strand_id
1 'polypeptide(L)'
;MENHREDLIVIAAGYPADMDRFLDANAGLRSRFGGTVEFADYDNAQLAAIFTAMAAGQGYRLAEDLTAALPGAMAALDRGRGFANGRSARGLLEGTIAAQSLRLAGPDVDLESVGDAELTLLTAADLPARG
;
A
#
# COMPACT_ATOMS: atom_id res chain seq x y z
N MET A 1 23.95 -1.93 -24.47
CA MET A 1 24.39 -0.99 -23.42
C MET A 1 25.61 -0.22 -23.88
N GLU A 2 26.79 -0.84 -23.94
CA GLU A 2 28.05 -0.13 -24.25
C GLU A 2 28.02 0.64 -25.58
N ASN A 3 27.52 0.01 -26.64
CA ASN A 3 27.46 0.60 -27.98
C ASN A 3 26.50 1.80 -28.11
N HIS A 4 25.65 2.05 -27.11
CA HIS A 4 24.64 3.10 -27.12
C HIS A 4 24.64 3.93 -25.83
N ARG A 5 25.79 4.03 -25.15
CA ARG A 5 25.90 4.66 -23.83
C ARG A 5 25.49 6.14 -23.78
N GLU A 6 25.48 6.83 -24.92
CA GLU A 6 25.11 8.26 -25.00
C GLU A 6 23.61 8.46 -25.24
N ASP A 7 22.87 7.42 -25.68
CA ASP A 7 21.47 7.53 -26.09
C ASP A 7 20.52 6.54 -25.36
N LEU A 8 21.05 5.70 -24.44
CA LEU A 8 20.27 4.67 -23.73
C LEU A 8 20.57 4.66 -22.24
N ILE A 9 19.53 4.83 -21.43
CA ILE A 9 19.52 4.55 -20.00
C ILE A 9 18.81 3.22 -19.76
N VAL A 10 19.40 2.36 -18.93
CA VAL A 10 18.75 1.12 -18.49
C VAL A 10 18.63 1.12 -16.97
N ILE A 11 17.40 0.89 -16.51
CA ILE A 11 17.09 0.72 -15.09
C ILE A 11 16.62 -0.71 -14.89
N ALA A 12 17.31 -1.46 -14.03
CA ALA A 12 16.88 -2.77 -13.57
C ALA A 12 16.31 -2.64 -12.16
N ALA A 13 15.21 -3.34 -11.88
CA ALA A 13 14.52 -3.29 -10.60
C ALA A 13 14.05 -4.70 -10.21
N GLY A 14 14.19 -5.02 -8.93
CA GLY A 14 13.85 -6.33 -8.37
C GLY A 14 14.16 -6.37 -6.88
N TYR A 15 13.87 -7.50 -6.23
CA TYR A 15 14.23 -7.69 -4.83
C TYR A 15 15.76 -7.78 -4.67
N PRO A 16 16.33 -7.33 -3.54
CA PRO A 16 17.79 -7.26 -3.36
C PRO A 16 18.53 -8.55 -3.73
N ALA A 17 18.08 -9.70 -3.22
CA ALA A 17 18.71 -11.00 -3.49
C ALA A 17 18.61 -11.42 -4.97
N ASP A 18 17.50 -11.12 -5.64
CA ASP A 18 17.32 -11.40 -7.06
C ASP A 18 18.22 -10.48 -7.91
N MET A 19 18.37 -9.22 -7.49
CA MET A 19 19.26 -8.25 -8.14
C MET A 19 20.73 -8.62 -7.98
N ASP A 20 21.16 -9.09 -6.81
CA ASP A 20 22.52 -9.60 -6.63
C ASP A 20 22.78 -10.80 -7.55
N ARG A 21 21.86 -11.76 -7.58
CA ARG A 21 21.96 -12.92 -8.49
C ARG A 21 21.99 -12.49 -9.96
N PHE A 22 21.20 -11.49 -10.34
CA PHE A 22 21.20 -10.93 -11.68
C PHE A 22 22.54 -10.28 -12.03
N LEU A 23 23.09 -9.43 -11.15
CA LEU A 23 24.36 -8.73 -11.34
C LEU A 23 25.55 -9.69 -11.40
N ASP A 24 25.46 -10.81 -10.70
CA ASP A 24 26.52 -11.84 -10.64
C ASP A 24 26.38 -12.89 -11.75
N ALA A 25 25.36 -12.79 -12.62
CA ALA A 25 25.14 -13.73 -13.72
C ALA A 25 26.32 -13.78 -14.72
N ASN A 26 27.07 -12.68 -14.86
CA ASN A 26 28.38 -12.65 -15.52
C ASN A 26 29.19 -11.44 -15.04
N ALA A 27 30.53 -11.58 -15.03
CA ALA A 27 31.46 -10.60 -14.47
C ALA A 27 31.34 -9.18 -15.05
N GLY A 28 30.83 -9.04 -16.27
CA GLY A 28 30.67 -7.76 -16.94
C GLY A 28 29.39 -7.01 -16.57
N LEU A 29 28.41 -7.65 -15.93
CA LEU A 29 27.11 -7.02 -15.68
C LEU A 29 27.19 -6.04 -14.51
N ARG A 30 27.80 -6.46 -13.40
CA ARG A 30 27.98 -5.60 -12.21
C ARG A 30 28.76 -4.31 -12.51
N SER A 31 29.75 -4.36 -13.41
CA SER A 31 30.51 -3.16 -13.81
C SER A 31 29.72 -2.16 -14.68
N ARG A 32 28.60 -2.58 -15.26
CA ARG A 32 27.76 -1.76 -16.16
C ARG A 32 26.62 -1.03 -15.44
N PHE A 33 26.32 -1.44 -14.20
CA PHE A 33 25.37 -0.73 -13.34
C PHE A 33 26.15 0.10 -12.32
N GLY A 34 26.41 1.36 -12.67
CA GLY A 34 27.25 2.28 -11.87
C GLY A 34 26.57 2.87 -10.63
N GLY A 35 25.29 2.62 -10.41
CA GLY A 35 24.53 3.15 -9.27
C GLY A 35 23.44 2.18 -8.82
N THR A 36 23.27 2.10 -7.50
CA THR A 36 22.20 1.33 -6.85
C THR A 36 21.39 2.28 -5.99
N VAL A 37 20.08 2.22 -6.13
CA VAL A 37 19.13 2.91 -5.25
C VAL A 37 18.32 1.85 -4.53
N GLU A 38 18.43 1.83 -3.21
CA GLU A 38 17.66 0.92 -2.37
C GLU A 38 16.39 1.61 -1.89
N PHE A 39 15.25 0.93 -2.07
CA PHE A 39 13.96 1.38 -1.57
C PHE A 39 13.61 0.55 -0.33
N ALA A 40 13.82 1.13 0.85
CA ALA A 40 13.43 0.49 2.09
C ALA A 40 11.90 0.37 2.20
N ASP A 41 11.45 -0.67 2.92
CA ASP A 41 10.04 -0.81 3.26
C ASP A 41 9.56 0.34 4.12
N TYR A 42 8.29 0.69 3.96
CA TYR A 42 7.63 1.65 4.83
C TYR A 42 7.40 1.06 6.22
N ASP A 43 7.59 1.89 7.24
CA ASP A 43 7.14 1.59 8.60
C ASP A 43 5.61 1.66 8.71
N ASN A 44 5.07 1.22 9.84
CA ASN A 44 3.61 1.18 10.06
C ASN A 44 2.95 2.57 10.00
N ALA A 45 3.65 3.61 10.45
CA ALA A 45 3.13 4.98 10.43
C ALA A 45 3.10 5.55 9.00
N GLN A 46 4.14 5.26 8.22
CA GLN A 46 4.21 5.61 6.80
C GLN A 46 3.14 4.89 5.98
N LEU A 47 2.89 3.60 6.24
CA LEU A 47 1.79 2.87 5.61
C LEU A 47 0.42 3.45 5.99
N ALA A 48 0.21 3.82 7.25
CA ALA A 48 -1.00 4.50 7.71
C ALA A 48 -1.19 5.87 7.04
N ALA A 49 -0.10 6.62 6.83
CA ALA A 49 -0.14 7.88 6.10
C ALA A 49 -0.50 7.67 4.61
N ILE A 50 0.03 6.62 3.98
CA ILE A 50 -0.32 6.24 2.60
C ILE A 50 -1.80 5.89 2.50
N PHE A 51 -2.33 5.07 3.41
CA PHE A 51 -3.76 4.76 3.49
C PHE A 51 -4.59 6.03 3.58
N THR A 52 -4.24 6.92 4.52
CA THR A 52 -4.97 8.18 4.78
C THR A 52 -4.97 9.08 3.55
N ALA A 53 -3.82 9.22 2.88
CA ALA A 53 -3.69 10.01 1.66
C ALA A 53 -4.51 9.41 0.50
N MET A 54 -4.52 8.09 0.34
CA MET A 54 -5.34 7.42 -0.67
C MET A 54 -6.84 7.57 -0.39
N ALA A 55 -7.27 7.43 0.86
CA ALA A 55 -8.67 7.61 1.26
C ALA A 55 -9.13 9.04 0.96
N ALA A 56 -8.34 10.04 1.37
CA ALA A 56 -8.62 11.45 1.08
C ALA A 56 -8.68 11.73 -0.44
N GLY A 57 -7.77 11.14 -1.22
CA GLY A 57 -7.77 11.26 -2.69
C GLY A 57 -9.00 10.63 -3.36
N GLN A 58 -9.68 9.70 -2.69
CA GLN A 58 -10.94 9.09 -3.14
C GLN A 58 -12.18 9.77 -2.55
N GLY A 59 -12.02 10.83 -1.74
CA GLY A 59 -13.13 11.57 -1.12
C GLY A 59 -13.60 10.99 0.22
N TYR A 60 -12.89 10.02 0.78
CA TYR A 60 -13.19 9.48 2.12
C TYR A 60 -12.52 10.30 3.21
N ARG A 61 -13.22 10.39 4.35
CA ARG A 61 -12.71 10.89 5.62
C ARG A 61 -12.61 9.74 6.60
N LEU A 62 -11.60 9.78 7.47
CA LEU A 62 -11.42 8.81 8.52
C LEU A 62 -12.01 9.39 9.82
N ALA A 63 -12.77 8.57 10.54
CA ALA A 63 -13.12 8.87 11.91
C ALA A 63 -11.88 8.75 12.82
N GLU A 64 -11.96 9.36 14.02
CA GLU A 64 -10.85 9.38 14.98
C GLU A 64 -10.47 7.97 15.45
N ASP A 65 -11.47 7.08 15.60
CA ASP A 65 -11.29 5.69 16.00
C ASP A 65 -10.48 4.90 14.96
N LEU A 66 -10.78 5.08 13.67
CA LEU A 66 -10.04 4.46 12.57
C LEU A 66 -8.61 4.99 12.54
N THR A 67 -8.44 6.30 12.65
CA THR A 67 -7.12 6.95 12.67
C THR A 67 -6.24 6.39 13.78
N ALA A 68 -6.79 6.19 14.98
CA ALA A 68 -6.11 5.57 16.11
C ALA A 68 -5.80 4.07 15.90
N ALA A 69 -6.67 3.34 15.20
CA ALA A 69 -6.51 1.91 14.94
C ALA A 69 -5.52 1.58 13.80
N LEU A 70 -5.32 2.49 12.84
CA LEU A 70 -4.53 2.24 11.63
C LEU A 70 -3.10 1.74 11.88
N PRO A 71 -2.29 2.30 12.80
CA PRO A 71 -0.94 1.79 13.05
C PRO A 71 -0.95 0.32 13.50
N GLY A 72 -1.94 -0.07 14.30
CA GLY A 72 -2.13 -1.47 14.72
C GLY A 72 -2.57 -2.37 13.57
N ALA A 73 -3.45 -1.87 12.69
CA ALA A 73 -3.84 -2.58 11.47
C ALA A 73 -2.64 -2.80 10.52
N MET A 74 -1.78 -1.79 10.34
CA MET A 74 -0.56 -1.92 9.54
C MET A 74 0.45 -2.89 10.14
N ALA A 75 0.57 -2.90 11.48
CA ALA A 75 1.42 -3.85 12.19
C ALA A 75 0.97 -5.30 12.05
N ALA A 76 -0.33 -5.52 11.79
CA ALA A 76 -0.91 -6.85 11.62
C ALA A 76 -0.80 -7.40 10.18
N LEU A 77 -0.34 -6.60 9.22
CA LEU A 77 -0.12 -7.07 7.85
C LEU A 77 1.04 -8.07 7.81
N ASP A 78 0.85 -9.20 7.12
CA ASP A 78 1.92 -10.14 6.88
C ASP A 78 3.03 -9.50 6.03
N ARG A 79 4.22 -9.36 6.62
CA ARG A 79 5.42 -8.82 5.97
C ARG A 79 6.28 -9.90 5.32
N GLY A 80 5.74 -11.10 5.14
CA GLY A 80 6.38 -12.23 4.48
C GLY A 80 6.64 -12.02 2.99
N ARG A 81 6.88 -13.13 2.30
CA ARG A 81 7.23 -13.13 0.87
C ARG A 81 6.08 -12.59 0.03
N GLY A 82 6.25 -11.39 -0.54
CA GLY A 82 5.25 -10.73 -1.36
C GLY A 82 4.59 -9.51 -0.70
N PHE A 83 5.03 -9.10 0.49
CA PHE A 83 4.68 -7.81 1.06
C PHE A 83 4.99 -6.69 0.07
N ALA A 84 4.02 -5.81 -0.16
CA ALA A 84 4.01 -4.92 -1.30
C ALA A 84 3.82 -3.45 -0.91
N ASN A 85 4.22 -3.08 0.32
CA ASN A 85 4.25 -1.70 0.80
C ASN A 85 2.93 -0.97 0.53
N GLY A 86 2.96 0.08 -0.31
CA GLY A 86 1.78 0.86 -0.67
C GLY A 86 0.66 0.04 -1.33
N ARG A 87 0.95 -1.09 -1.99
CA ARG A 87 -0.11 -2.00 -2.47
C ARG A 87 -0.83 -2.68 -1.31
N SER A 88 -0.12 -3.03 -0.24
CA SER A 88 -0.74 -3.60 0.97
C SER A 88 -1.61 -2.56 1.67
N ALA A 89 -1.15 -1.31 1.78
CA ALA A 89 -1.96 -0.21 2.31
C ALA A 89 -3.23 0.05 1.46
N ARG A 90 -3.10 0.01 0.13
CA ARG A 90 -4.25 0.11 -0.79
C ARG A 90 -5.23 -1.05 -0.59
N GLY A 91 -4.75 -2.28 -0.52
CA GLY A 91 -5.62 -3.44 -0.33
C GLY A 91 -6.41 -3.38 0.99
N LEU A 92 -5.77 -2.88 2.06
CA LEU A 92 -6.47 -2.62 3.32
C LEU A 92 -7.56 -1.54 3.16
N LEU A 93 -7.28 -0.45 2.44
CA LEU A 93 -8.28 0.59 2.15
C LEU A 93 -9.46 0.04 1.33
N GLU A 94 -9.19 -0.71 0.26
CA GLU A 94 -10.22 -1.33 -0.58
C GLU A 94 -11.11 -2.26 0.26
N GLY A 95 -10.51 -3.09 1.12
CA GLY A 95 -11.25 -3.93 2.07
C GLY A 95 -12.07 -3.11 3.08
N THR A 96 -11.53 -1.98 3.52
CA THR A 96 -12.23 -1.06 4.46
C THR A 96 -13.44 -0.41 3.81
N ILE A 97 -13.31 0.07 2.57
CA ILE A 97 -14.42 0.64 1.79
C ILE A 97 -15.50 -0.42 1.54
N ALA A 98 -15.11 -1.65 1.19
CA ALA A 98 -16.05 -2.73 0.97
C ALA A 98 -16.84 -3.07 2.25
N ALA A 99 -16.17 -3.12 3.41
CA ALA A 99 -16.84 -3.35 4.68
C ALA A 99 -17.80 -2.22 5.07
N GLN A 100 -17.41 -0.96 4.84
CA GLN A 100 -18.29 0.20 5.04
C GLN A 100 -19.54 0.11 4.15
N SER A 101 -19.38 -0.28 2.88
CA SER A 101 -20.51 -0.44 1.97
C SER A 101 -21.48 -1.53 2.46
N LEU A 102 -20.95 -2.64 2.97
CA LEU A 102 -21.77 -3.70 3.56
C LEU A 102 -22.49 -3.24 4.84
N ARG A 103 -21.80 -2.47 5.70
CA ARG A 103 -22.38 -1.90 6.91
C ARG A 103 -23.55 -0.98 6.58
N LEU A 104 -23.40 -0.09 5.60
CA LEU A 104 -24.45 0.86 5.20
C LEU A 104 -25.61 0.20 4.46
N ALA A 105 -25.37 -0.93 3.79
CA ALA A 105 -26.42 -1.73 3.13
C ALA A 105 -27.08 -2.76 4.07
N GLY A 106 -26.76 -2.73 5.37
CA GLY A 106 -27.28 -3.68 6.36
C GLY A 106 -28.80 -3.61 6.52
N PRO A 107 -29.47 -4.73 6.85
CA PRO A 107 -30.92 -4.79 6.95
C PRO A 107 -31.51 -3.91 8.07
N ASP A 108 -30.70 -3.57 9.07
CA ASP A 108 -31.08 -2.74 10.22
C ASP A 108 -30.77 -1.24 10.00
N VAL A 109 -30.24 -0.86 8.82
CA VAL A 109 -29.92 0.53 8.49
C VAL A 109 -31.12 1.17 7.79
N ASP A 110 -31.65 2.23 8.38
CA ASP A 110 -32.60 3.11 7.71
C ASP A 110 -31.86 3.97 6.67
N LEU A 111 -31.93 3.58 5.40
CA LEU A 111 -31.27 4.26 4.29
C LEU A 111 -31.72 5.72 4.13
N GLU A 112 -32.94 6.08 4.55
CA GLU A 112 -33.42 7.47 4.50
C GLU A 112 -32.76 8.36 5.56
N SER A 113 -32.17 7.75 6.59
CA SER A 113 -31.45 8.43 7.66
C SER A 113 -29.94 8.58 7.41
N VAL A 114 -29.39 7.85 6.42
CA VAL A 114 -27.97 7.90 6.09
C VAL A 114 -27.65 9.19 5.34
N GLY A 115 -26.99 10.13 6.00
CA GLY A 115 -26.55 11.38 5.39
C GLY A 115 -25.33 11.21 4.48
N ASP A 116 -25.12 12.15 3.56
CA ASP A 116 -23.97 12.19 2.64
C ASP A 116 -22.61 12.10 3.37
N ALA A 117 -22.55 12.64 4.59
CA ALA A 117 -21.35 12.60 5.42
C ALA A 117 -20.95 11.16 5.81
N GLU A 118 -21.92 10.26 5.92
CA GLU A 118 -21.74 8.87 6.36
C GLU A 118 -21.32 7.96 5.20
N LEU A 119 -21.76 8.28 3.98
CA LEU A 119 -21.30 7.65 2.73
C LEU A 119 -19.79 7.82 2.51
N THR A 120 -19.21 8.88 3.08
CA THR A 120 -17.79 9.25 2.94
C THR A 120 -16.99 9.05 4.22
N LEU A 121 -17.58 8.54 5.32
CA LEU A 121 -16.88 8.34 6.58
C LEU A 121 -16.51 6.87 6.80
N LEU A 122 -15.22 6.59 6.87
CA LEU A 122 -14.68 5.28 7.26
C LEU A 122 -14.39 5.26 8.77
N THR A 123 -14.78 4.18 9.44
CA THR A 123 -14.69 3.99 10.89
C THR A 123 -13.82 2.77 11.23
N ALA A 124 -13.44 2.59 12.49
CA ALA A 124 -12.65 1.42 12.88
C ALA A 124 -13.42 0.09 12.68
N ALA A 125 -14.75 0.14 12.74
CA ALA A 125 -15.62 -1.01 12.47
C ALA A 125 -15.54 -1.50 11.01
N ASP A 126 -15.08 -0.64 10.10
CA ASP A 126 -14.93 -0.96 8.69
C ASP A 126 -13.59 -1.68 8.41
N LEU A 127 -12.68 -1.79 9.38
CA LEU A 127 -11.44 -2.56 9.17
C LEU A 127 -11.77 -4.04 8.95
N PRO A 128 -11.24 -4.68 7.88
CA PRO A 128 -11.51 -6.08 7.62
C PRO A 128 -10.99 -6.96 8.75
N ALA A 129 -11.79 -7.98 9.11
CA ALA A 129 -11.37 -9.00 10.07
C ALA A 129 -10.12 -9.73 9.55
N ARG A 130 -9.28 -10.19 10.49
CA ARG A 130 -8.06 -10.95 10.17
C ARG A 130 -8.41 -12.16 9.31
N GLY A 131 -7.82 -12.23 8.11
CA GLY A 131 -7.76 -13.46 7.31
C GLY A 131 -6.69 -14.41 7.82
#